data_AF-A0A2V9F2M3-F1
#
_entry.id   AF-A0A2V9F2M3-F1
#
_cell.length_a   1.000
_cell.length_b   1.000
_cell.length_c   1.000
_cell.angle_alpha   90.00
_cell.angle_beta   90.00
_cell.angle_gamma   90.00
#
_symmetry.space_group_name_H-M   'P 1'
#
loop_
_entity.id
_entity.type
_entity.pdbx_description
1 polymer ?
#
loop_
_entity_poly.entity_id
_entity_poly.type
_entity_poly.pdbx_seq_one_letter_code
_entity_poly.pdbx_strand_id
1 'polypeptide(L)'
;MSEMSATRKAALWVGIVFLLGAALGGVIGYGFAHRSVSAASSPLPEPERRAHRVRELTEALGLTSAQSQQVDAILLQKHGEAKALHDQTDAQFEQIRQKGRDQLRAVLTPEQKPKFEEFLKSLDQQKKRNSSK
;
A
#
# COMPACT_ATOMS: atom_id res chain seq x y z
N MET A 1 9.58 -17.13 -40.88
CA MET A 1 9.74 -16.10 -39.82
C MET A 1 9.10 -14.83 -40.35
N SER A 2 7.88 -14.51 -39.90
CA SER A 2 7.11 -13.39 -40.45
C SER A 2 7.70 -12.07 -39.94
N GLU A 3 8.44 -11.36 -40.80
CA GLU A 3 8.91 -10.03 -40.47
C GLU A 3 7.72 -9.09 -40.30
N MET A 4 7.44 -8.69 -39.06
CA MET A 4 6.51 -7.61 -38.80
C MET A 4 7.15 -6.31 -39.31
N SER A 5 6.50 -5.70 -40.31
CA SER A 5 6.82 -4.35 -40.79
C SER A 5 7.07 -3.40 -39.61
N ALA A 6 8.04 -2.48 -39.78
CA ALA A 6 8.44 -1.50 -38.77
C ALA A 6 7.24 -0.78 -38.14
N THR A 7 6.18 -0.54 -38.91
CA THR A 7 4.93 0.09 -38.47
C THR A 7 4.16 -0.78 -37.46
N ARG A 8 4.15 -2.10 -37.61
CA ARG A 8 3.51 -3.04 -36.65
C ARG A 8 4.30 -3.15 -35.35
N LYS A 9 5.63 -3.15 -35.42
CA LYS A 9 6.49 -3.10 -34.22
C LYS A 9 6.32 -1.77 -33.47
N ALA A 10 6.26 -0.65 -34.18
CA ALA A 10 6.01 0.65 -33.57
C ALA A 10 4.64 0.72 -32.90
N ALA A 11 3.58 0.21 -33.54
CA ALA A 11 2.24 0.14 -32.97
C ALA A 11 2.19 -0.71 -31.69
N LEU A 12 2.91 -1.85 -31.66
CA LEU A 12 3.05 -2.68 -30.45
C LEU A 12 3.74 -1.93 -29.30
N TRP A 13 4.83 -1.22 -29.59
CA TRP A 13 5.55 -0.44 -28.58
C TRP A 13 4.70 0.71 -28.01
N VAL A 14 3.96 1.42 -28.86
CA VAL A 14 3.02 2.47 -28.41
C VAL A 14 1.92 1.88 -27.54
N GLY A 15 1.36 0.72 -27.90
CA GLY A 15 0.35 0.02 -27.10
C GLY A 15 0.87 -0.39 -25.72
N ILE A 16 2.12 -0.89 -25.65
CA ILE A 16 2.76 -1.28 -24.39
C ILE A 16 3.01 -0.06 -23.50
N VAL A 17 3.52 1.05 -24.04
CA VAL A 17 3.74 2.29 -23.28
C VAL A 17 2.42 2.88 -22.80
N PHE A 18 1.36 2.82 -23.60
CA PHE A 18 0.03 3.29 -23.21
C PHE A 18 -0.57 2.43 -22.08
N LEU A 19 -0.46 1.10 -22.17
CA LEU A 19 -0.90 0.19 -21.12
C LEU A 19 -0.12 0.38 -19.82
N LEU A 20 1.19 0.60 -19.90
CA LEU A 20 2.02 0.94 -18.75
C LEU A 20 1.64 2.30 -18.15
N GLY A 21 1.37 3.31 -19.00
CA GLY A 21 0.89 4.62 -18.57
C GLY A 21 -0.48 4.56 -17.90
N ALA A 22 -1.41 3.75 -18.42
CA ALA A 22 -2.73 3.55 -17.85
C ALA A 22 -2.69 2.76 -16.54
N ALA A 23 -1.87 1.72 -16.45
CA ALA A 23 -1.65 0.97 -15.21
C ALA A 23 -1.01 1.86 -14.14
N LEU A 24 -0.01 2.66 -14.51
CA LEU A 24 0.65 3.59 -13.58
C LEU A 24 -0.29 4.72 -13.15
N GLY A 25 -1.05 5.30 -14.09
CA GLY A 25 -2.05 6.33 -13.82
C GLY A 25 -3.22 5.81 -12.97
N GLY A 26 -3.67 4.57 -13.19
CA GLY A 26 -4.70 3.91 -12.38
C GLY A 26 -4.25 3.63 -10.95
N VAL A 27 -3.00 3.16 -10.77
CA VAL A 27 -2.41 2.92 -9.43
C VAL A 27 -2.20 4.25 -8.68
N ILE A 28 -1.72 5.29 -9.36
CA ILE A 28 -1.54 6.63 -8.77
C ILE A 28 -2.90 7.28 -8.44
N GLY A 29 -3.87 7.21 -9.36
CA GLY A 29 -5.21 7.78 -9.19
C GLY A 29 -6.00 7.09 -8.08
N TYR A 30 -5.93 5.76 -7.99
CA TYR A 30 -6.53 4.98 -6.89
C TYR A 30 -5.87 5.32 -5.54
N GLY A 31 -4.54 5.46 -5.52
CA GLY A 31 -3.79 5.88 -4.33
C GLY A 31 -4.10 7.32 -3.87
N PHE A 32 -4.38 8.24 -4.80
CA PHE A 32 -4.77 9.63 -4.48
C PHE A 32 -6.24 9.75 -4.03
N ALA A 33 -7.15 9.01 -4.66
CA ALA A 33 -8.57 8.98 -4.28
C ALA A 33 -8.79 8.36 -2.89
N HIS A 34 -7.94 7.41 -2.45
CA HIS A 34 -7.95 6.90 -1.08
C HIS A 34 -7.16 7.78 -0.09
N ARG A 35 -6.31 8.71 -0.57
CA ARG A 35 -5.59 9.66 0.28
C ARG A 35 -6.42 10.88 0.69
N SER A 36 -7.39 11.31 -0.12
CA SER A 36 -8.21 12.48 0.19
C SER A 36 -9.12 12.28 1.41
N VAL A 37 -9.50 11.04 1.72
CA VAL A 37 -10.24 10.70 2.94
C VAL A 37 -9.31 10.51 4.16
N SER A 38 -8.02 10.26 3.94
CA SER A 38 -7.03 9.94 4.98
C SER A 38 -6.14 11.13 5.40
N ALA A 39 -6.13 12.23 4.65
CA ALA A 39 -5.23 13.37 4.89
C ALA A 39 -5.71 14.38 5.94
N ALA A 40 -6.92 14.23 6.48
CA ALA A 40 -7.53 15.23 7.37
C ALA A 40 -7.30 14.99 8.88
N SER A 41 -6.69 13.88 9.29
CA SER A 41 -6.39 13.64 10.71
C SER A 41 -5.13 12.82 10.86
N SER A 42 -4.16 13.33 11.63
CA SER A 42 -3.13 12.47 12.21
C SER A 42 -3.86 11.36 12.97
N PRO A 43 -3.60 10.07 12.68
CA PRO A 43 -4.28 9.00 13.38
C PRO A 43 -3.98 9.15 14.87
N LEU A 44 -5.01 9.41 15.68
CA LEU A 44 -4.90 9.39 17.13
C LEU A 44 -4.21 8.08 17.57
N PRO A 45 -3.42 8.07 18.65
CA PRO A 45 -2.89 6.85 19.25
C PRO A 45 -4.01 5.81 19.44
N GLU A 46 -3.71 4.54 19.19
CA GLU A 46 -4.69 3.47 19.29
C GLU A 46 -5.52 3.45 20.59
N PRO A 47 -4.94 3.62 21.80
CA PRO A 47 -5.73 3.65 23.02
C PRO A 47 -6.70 4.84 23.07
N GLU A 48 -6.31 5.99 22.54
CA GLU A 48 -7.17 7.18 22.48
C GLU A 48 -8.31 7.00 21.47
N ARG A 49 -8.02 6.40 20.30
CA ARG A 49 -9.04 6.04 19.30
C ARG A 49 -10.04 5.04 19.84
N ARG A 50 -9.58 4.04 20.56
CA ARG A 50 -10.45 3.02 21.17
C ARG A 50 -11.32 3.67 22.23
N ALA A 51 -10.75 4.45 23.14
CA ALA A 51 -11.51 5.18 24.16
C ALA A 51 -12.56 6.10 23.54
N HIS A 52 -12.23 6.81 22.46
CA HIS A 52 -13.18 7.64 21.70
C HIS A 52 -14.36 6.80 21.17
N ARG A 53 -14.07 5.67 20.52
CA ARG A 53 -15.12 4.78 20.00
C ARG A 53 -15.99 4.17 21.08
N VAL A 54 -15.42 3.82 22.23
CA VAL A 54 -16.20 3.32 23.37
C VAL A 54 -17.16 4.41 23.87
N ARG A 55 -16.70 5.67 23.97
CA ARG A 55 -17.55 6.81 24.36
C ARG A 55 -18.68 7.04 23.35
N GLU A 56 -18.37 7.11 22.06
CA GLU A 56 -19.37 7.28 21.00
C GLU A 56 -20.45 6.19 21.05
N LEU A 57 -20.04 4.92 21.20
CA LEU A 57 -20.99 3.80 21.31
C LEU A 57 -21.78 3.84 22.62
N THR A 58 -21.15 4.27 23.71
CA THR A 58 -21.81 4.42 25.02
C THR A 58 -22.91 5.47 24.95
N GLU A 59 -22.62 6.63 24.37
CA GLU A 59 -23.58 7.73 24.20
C GLU A 59 -24.70 7.37 23.22
N ALA A 60 -24.35 6.76 22.08
CA ALA A 60 -25.33 6.42 21.05
C ALA A 60 -26.31 5.30 21.47
N LEU A 61 -25.85 4.36 22.29
CA LEU A 61 -26.63 3.17 22.66
C LEU A 61 -27.08 3.16 24.13
N GLY A 62 -26.68 4.17 24.92
CA GLY A 62 -26.97 4.22 26.35
C GLY A 62 -26.36 3.06 27.14
N LEU A 63 -25.11 2.70 26.84
CA LEU A 63 -24.46 1.53 27.44
C LEU A 63 -24.25 1.73 28.95
N THR A 64 -24.51 0.68 29.73
CA THR A 64 -24.08 0.62 31.13
C THR A 64 -22.57 0.48 31.27
N SER A 65 -22.01 0.79 32.44
CA SER A 65 -20.57 0.66 32.69
C SER A 65 -20.02 -0.74 32.38
N ALA A 66 -20.77 -1.80 32.73
CA ALA A 66 -20.39 -3.18 32.43
C ALA A 66 -20.37 -3.45 30.92
N GLN A 67 -21.34 -2.91 30.16
CA GLN A 67 -21.38 -3.06 28.71
C GLN A 67 -20.26 -2.26 28.03
N SER A 68 -19.97 -1.04 28.47
CA SER A 68 -18.86 -0.25 27.92
C SER A 68 -17.50 -0.93 28.13
N GLN A 69 -17.29 -1.59 29.28
CA GLN A 69 -16.08 -2.40 29.52
C GLN A 69 -15.99 -3.59 28.56
N GLN A 70 -17.10 -4.27 28.29
CA GLN A 70 -17.13 -5.36 27.32
C GLN A 70 -16.84 -4.87 25.90
N VAL A 71 -17.37 -3.70 25.51
CA VAL A 71 -17.09 -3.09 24.21
C VAL A 71 -15.60 -2.72 24.08
N ASP A 72 -14.98 -2.14 25.11
CA ASP A 72 -13.54 -1.85 25.10
C ASP A 72 -12.71 -3.13 24.88
N ALA A 73 -13.01 -4.20 25.60
CA ALA A 73 -12.34 -5.49 25.45
C ALA A 73 -12.49 -6.06 24.03
N ILE A 74 -13.69 -5.99 23.44
CA ILE A 74 -13.94 -6.42 22.05
C ILE A 74 -13.13 -5.60 21.06
N LEU A 75 -13.07 -4.27 21.23
CA LEU A 75 -12.32 -3.40 20.34
C LEU A 75 -10.80 -3.63 20.46
N LEU A 76 -10.29 -3.88 21.67
CA LEU A 76 -8.89 -4.21 21.90
C LEU A 76 -8.52 -5.54 21.23
N GLN A 77 -9.33 -6.58 21.42
CA GLN A 77 -9.11 -7.89 20.78
C GLN A 77 -9.10 -7.74 19.25
N LYS A 78 -10.10 -7.06 18.68
CA LYS A 78 -10.17 -6.80 17.23
C LYS A 78 -8.95 -6.06 16.71
N HIS A 79 -8.45 -5.07 17.46
CA HIS A 79 -7.23 -4.37 17.09
C HIS A 79 -6.03 -5.32 17.04
N GLY A 80 -5.88 -6.20 18.04
CA GLY A 80 -4.82 -7.22 18.08
C GLY A 80 -4.87 -8.19 16.89
N GLU A 81 -6.05 -8.72 16.58
CA GLU A 81 -6.25 -9.61 15.43
C GLU A 81 -5.91 -8.92 14.10
N ALA A 82 -6.41 -7.69 13.90
CA ALA A 82 -6.12 -6.92 12.71
C ALA A 82 -4.62 -6.61 12.57
N LYS A 83 -3.96 -6.28 13.68
CA LYS A 83 -2.51 -6.04 13.70
C LYS A 83 -1.72 -7.30 13.32
N ALA A 84 -2.07 -8.45 13.89
CA ALA A 84 -1.41 -9.71 13.57
C ALA A 84 -1.54 -10.08 12.09
N LEU A 85 -2.74 -9.91 11.51
CA LEU A 85 -2.97 -10.13 10.09
C LEU A 85 -2.16 -9.15 9.23
N HIS A 86 -2.12 -7.88 9.62
CA HIS A 86 -1.34 -6.86 8.92
C HIS A 86 0.15 -7.21 8.91
N ASP A 87 0.73 -7.51 10.08
CA ASP A 87 2.15 -7.88 10.22
C ASP A 87 2.50 -9.11 9.37
N GLN A 88 1.63 -10.14 9.36
CA GLN A 88 1.80 -11.32 8.52
C GLN A 88 1.78 -10.98 7.02
N THR A 89 0.81 -10.17 6.60
CA THR A 89 0.62 -9.82 5.19
C THR A 89 1.75 -8.92 4.70
N ASP A 90 2.21 -8.00 5.53
CA ASP A 90 3.34 -7.10 5.22
C ASP A 90 4.62 -7.89 4.94
N ALA A 91 4.92 -8.92 5.74
CA ALA A 91 6.06 -9.80 5.51
C ALA A 91 5.95 -10.54 4.15
N GLN A 92 4.76 -11.04 3.82
CA GLN A 92 4.52 -11.71 2.53
C GLN A 92 4.68 -10.75 1.34
N PHE A 93 4.16 -9.52 1.46
CA PHE A 93 4.33 -8.50 0.42
C PHE A 93 5.79 -8.08 0.23
N GLU A 94 6.58 -8.01 1.30
CA GLU A 94 8.01 -7.74 1.21
C GLU A 94 8.72 -8.84 0.40
N GLN A 95 8.42 -10.11 0.69
CA GLN A 95 8.99 -11.24 -0.06
C GLN A 95 8.65 -11.19 -1.55
N ILE A 96 7.38 -10.92 -1.90
CA ILE A 96 6.95 -10.76 -3.30
C ILE A 96 7.71 -9.62 -3.98
N ARG A 97 7.91 -8.50 -3.27
CA ARG A 97 8.63 -7.34 -3.79
C ARG A 97 10.10 -7.65 -4.06
N GLN A 98 10.78 -8.32 -3.13
CA GLN A 98 12.18 -8.73 -3.34
C GLN A 98 12.31 -9.71 -4.49
N LYS A 99 11.44 -10.72 -4.57
CA LYS A 99 11.41 -11.68 -5.68
C LYS A 99 11.22 -10.98 -7.02
N GLY A 100 10.30 -10.02 -7.12
CA GLY A 100 10.11 -9.23 -8.35
C GLY A 100 11.34 -8.39 -8.71
N ARG A 101 12.01 -7.78 -7.72
CA ARG A 101 13.28 -7.05 -7.93
C ARG A 101 14.36 -7.97 -8.49
N ASP A 102 14.50 -9.18 -7.96
CA ASP A 102 15.49 -10.16 -8.43
C ASP A 102 15.20 -10.66 -9.84
N GLN A 103 13.93 -10.93 -10.15
CA GLN A 103 13.51 -11.29 -11.50
C GLN A 103 13.82 -10.18 -12.50
N LEU A 104 13.58 -8.91 -12.14
CA LEU A 104 13.97 -7.77 -12.96
C LEU A 104 15.49 -7.69 -13.13
N ARG A 105 16.28 -7.85 -12.07
CA ARG A 105 17.75 -7.86 -12.17
C ARG A 105 18.29 -8.91 -13.13
N ALA A 106 17.63 -10.07 -13.20
CA ALA A 106 18.05 -11.17 -14.06
C ALA A 106 17.88 -10.87 -15.56
N VAL A 107 16.93 -10.02 -15.95
CA VAL A 107 16.68 -9.69 -17.37
C VAL A 107 17.41 -8.43 -17.85
N LEU A 108 18.04 -7.69 -16.93
CA LEU A 108 18.75 -6.45 -17.25
C LEU A 108 20.20 -6.71 -17.69
N THR A 109 20.68 -5.91 -18.63
CA THR A 109 22.10 -5.93 -19.02
C THR A 109 23.00 -5.38 -17.90
N PRO A 110 24.29 -5.72 -17.87
CA PRO A 110 25.22 -5.20 -16.87
C PRO A 110 25.24 -3.66 -16.79
N GLU A 111 25.08 -2.98 -17.91
CA GLU A 111 25.08 -1.51 -18.02
C GLU A 111 23.77 -0.89 -17.50
N GLN A 112 22.67 -1.65 -17.49
CA GLN A 112 21.37 -1.20 -17.00
C GLN A 112 21.21 -1.38 -15.48
N LYS A 113 21.89 -2.36 -14.88
CA LYS A 113 21.80 -2.66 -13.44
C LYS A 113 22.07 -1.45 -12.53
N PRO A 114 23.09 -0.60 -12.77
CA PRO A 114 23.32 0.58 -11.92
C PRO A 114 22.14 1.54 -11.88
N LYS A 115 21.50 1.81 -13.03
CA LYS A 115 20.31 2.67 -13.11
C LYS A 115 19.12 2.07 -12.37
N PHE A 116 18.96 0.75 -12.43
CA PHE A 116 17.89 0.07 -11.71
C PHE A 116 18.08 0.13 -10.18
N GLU A 117 19.30 -0.03 -9.68
CA GLU A 117 19.58 0.09 -8.24
C GLU A 117 19.34 1.52 -7.72
N GLU A 118 19.68 2.54 -8.52
CA GLU A 118 19.34 3.93 -8.20
C GLU A 118 17.82 4.16 -8.15
N PHE A 119 17.10 3.62 -9.14
CA PHE A 119 15.64 3.64 -9.14
C PHE A 119 15.05 3.00 -7.88
N LEU A 120 15.51 1.81 -7.49
CA LEU A 120 15.05 1.14 -6.26
C LEU A 120 15.32 1.96 -5.00
N LYS A 121 16.51 2.57 -4.89
CA LYS A 121 16.84 3.46 -3.76
C LYS A 121 15.88 4.64 -3.66
N SER A 122 15.51 5.24 -4.79
CA SER A 122 14.56 6.36 -4.81
C SER A 122 13.17 5.95 -4.30
N LEU A 123 12.70 4.75 -4.66
CA LEU A 123 11.42 4.20 -4.19
C LEU A 123 11.45 3.91 -2.69
N ASP A 124 12.54 3.32 -2.20
CA ASP A 124 12.69 3.00 -0.78
C ASP A 124 12.78 4.28 0.07
N GLN A 125 13.41 5.34 -0.43
CA GLN A 125 13.41 6.66 0.21
C GLN A 125 12.01 7.30 0.25
N GLN A 126 11.24 7.20 -0.85
CA GLN A 126 9.86 7.68 -0.87
C GLN A 126 8.98 6.92 0.14
N LYS A 127 9.14 5.59 0.24
CA LYS A 127 8.43 4.76 1.23
C LYS A 127 8.75 5.22 2.66
N LYS A 128 10.03 5.41 3.00
CA LYS A 128 10.46 5.89 4.33
C LYS A 128 9.89 7.28 4.67
N ARG A 129 9.82 8.19 3.70
CA ARG A 129 9.23 9.52 3.88
C ARG A 129 7.72 9.45 4.14
N ASN A 130 7.03 8.52 3.49
CA ASN A 130 5.58 8.33 3.67
C ASN A 130 5.23 7.57 4.95
N SER A 131 6.14 6.74 5.49
CA SER A 131 5.94 6.05 6.78
C SER A 131 6.35 6.87 8.00
N SER A 132 7.09 7.97 7.79
CA SER A 132 7.56 8.88 8.84
C SER A 132 6.67 10.14 8.98
N LYS A 133 5.62 10.26 8.17
CA LYS A 133 4.56 11.28 8.29
C LYS A 133 3.33 10.63 8.91
#